data_AF-A0A7C4S1C4-F1
#
_entry.id   AF-A0A7C4S1C4-F1
#
_cell.length_a   1.000
_cell.length_b   1.000
_cell.length_c   1.000
_cell.angle_alpha   90.00
_cell.angle_beta   90.00
_cell.angle_gamma   90.00
#
_symmetry.space_group_name_H-M   'P 1'
#
loop_
_entity.id
_entity.type
_entity.pdbx_description
1 polymer ?
#
loop_
_entity_poly.entity_id
_entity_poly.type
_entity_poly.pdbx_seq_one_letter_code
_entity_poly.pdbx_strand_id
1 'polypeptide(L)'
;MELTELEREELIKKIAERVVSLRLTPLAIVLLESSKPLSFAFNQLLVFFQPIVTSVINPVPYEKLVLLFEDRNNLELLIKEIEKREDEYDRERKNKKNISN
;
A
#
# COMPACT_ATOMS: atom_id res chain seq x y z
N MET A 1 13.55 3.13 16.60
CA MET A 1 12.22 2.55 16.84
C MET A 1 12.12 1.36 15.89
N GLU A 2 11.73 0.19 16.38
CA GLU A 2 11.64 -1.04 15.58
C GLU A 2 10.17 -1.27 15.20
N LEU A 3 9.91 -1.79 13.99
CA LEU A 3 8.56 -2.13 13.54
C LEU A 3 8.30 -3.60 13.85
N THR A 4 7.34 -3.90 14.73
CA THR A 4 7.03 -5.30 15.06
C THR A 4 6.34 -6.01 13.90
N GLU A 5 6.41 -7.35 13.88
CA GLU A 5 5.76 -8.18 12.85
C GLU A 5 4.26 -7.90 12.72
N LEU A 6 3.55 -7.83 13.85
CA LEU A 6 2.11 -7.57 13.89
C LEU A 6 1.77 -6.18 13.37
N GLU A 7 2.53 -5.16 13.78
CA GLU A 7 2.32 -3.80 13.31
C GLU A 7 2.59 -3.69 11.81
N ARG A 8 3.65 -4.31 11.31
CA ARG A 8 3.96 -4.35 9.88
C ARG A 8 2.81 -4.93 9.07
N GLU A 9 2.30 -6.09 9.48
CA GLU A 9 1.17 -6.73 8.80
C GLU A 9 -0.08 -5.85 8.81
N GLU A 10 -0.38 -5.20 9.94
CA GLU A 10 -1.53 -4.31 10.07
C GLU A 10 -1.39 -3.08 9.15
N LEU A 11 -0.18 -2.51 9.06
CA LEU A 11 0.10 -1.40 8.18
C LEU A 11 -0.06 -1.79 6.70
N ILE A 12 0.51 -2.92 6.29
CA ILE A 12 0.37 -3.43 4.91
C ILE A 12 -1.11 -3.58 4.54
N LYS A 13 -1.90 -4.22 5.42
CA LYS A 13 -3.35 -4.41 5.20
C LYS A 13 -4.08 -3.08 5.06
N LYS A 14 -3.81 -2.11 5.95
CA LYS A 14 -4.44 -0.77 5.92
C LYS A 14 -4.09 0.00 4.66
N ILE A 15 -2.82 -0.01 4.25
CA ILE A 15 -2.37 0.69 3.04
C ILE A 15 -3.01 0.06 1.81
N ALA A 16 -2.99 -1.27 1.70
CA ALA A 16 -3.59 -1.99 0.58
C ALA A 16 -5.09 -1.71 0.44
N GLU A 17 -5.84 -1.80 1.55
CA GLU A 17 -7.26 -1.48 1.58
C GLU A 17 -7.54 -0.05 1.11
N ARG A 18 -6.71 0.91 1.54
CA ARG A 18 -6.86 2.31 1.14
C ARG A 18 -6.60 2.52 -0.34
N VAL A 19 -5.54 1.92 -0.89
CA VAL A 19 -5.20 1.98 -2.31
C VAL A 19 -6.36 1.47 -3.18
N VAL A 20 -6.90 0.31 -2.84
CA VAL A 20 -8.03 -0.31 -3.57
C VAL A 20 -9.29 0.53 -3.44
N SER A 21 -9.60 1.03 -2.23
CA SER A 21 -10.77 1.90 -1.99
C SER A 21 -10.77 3.17 -2.85
N LEU A 22 -9.56 3.67 -3.17
CA LEU A 22 -9.34 4.87 -3.97
C LEU A 22 -9.15 4.58 -5.46
N ARG A 23 -9.19 3.31 -5.90
CA ARG A 23 -8.92 2.88 -7.28
C ARG A 23 -7.53 3.25 -7.78
N LEU A 24 -6.55 3.25 -6.87
CA LEU A 24 -5.16 3.58 -7.19
C LEU A 24 -4.28 2.36 -7.46
N THR A 25 -4.84 1.15 -7.49
CA THR A 25 -4.10 -0.11 -7.60
C THR A 25 -3.07 -0.13 -8.73
N PRO A 26 -3.41 0.17 -10.01
CA PRO A 26 -2.40 0.12 -11.08
C PRO A 26 -1.25 1.12 -10.86
N LEU A 27 -1.56 2.32 -10.37
CA LEU A 27 -0.57 3.34 -10.08
C LEU A 27 0.35 2.91 -8.93
N ALA A 28 -0.23 2.38 -7.86
CA ALA A 28 0.52 1.91 -6.69
C ALA A 28 1.49 0.79 -7.07
N ILE A 29 1.04 -0.21 -7.85
CA ILE A 29 1.90 -1.30 -8.32
C ILE A 29 3.07 -0.77 -9.14
N VAL A 30 2.82 0.10 -10.13
CA VAL A 30 3.91 0.66 -10.95
C VAL A 30 4.92 1.44 -10.10
N LEU A 31 4.46 2.26 -9.14
CA LEU A 31 5.35 3.03 -8.26
C LEU A 31 6.18 2.13 -7.34
N LEU A 32 5.56 1.11 -6.75
CA LEU A 32 6.23 0.16 -5.83
C LEU A 32 7.19 -0.78 -6.58
N GLU A 33 6.85 -1.22 -7.78
CA GLU A 33 7.76 -2.00 -8.64
C GLU A 33 8.94 -1.15 -9.11
N SER A 34 8.69 0.12 -9.45
CA SER A 34 9.73 1.06 -9.89
C SER A 34 10.68 1.46 -8.76
N SER A 35 10.27 1.38 -7.49
CA SER A 35 11.16 1.66 -6.37
C SER A 35 12.19 0.55 -6.11
N LYS A 36 11.96 -0.67 -6.62
CA LYS A 36 12.90 -1.80 -6.50
C LYS A 36 14.28 -1.50 -7.13
N PRO A 37 14.43 -0.93 -8.33
CA PRO A 37 15.75 -0.51 -8.83
C PRO A 37 16.28 0.79 -8.17
N LEU A 38 15.40 1.66 -7.67
CA LEU A 38 15.71 3.02 -7.17
C LEU A 38 16.20 3.07 -5.70
N SER A 39 17.16 2.22 -5.34
CA SER A 39 17.61 2.04 -3.94
C SER A 39 18.14 3.30 -3.23
N PHE A 40 18.49 4.36 -3.96
CA PHE A 40 19.13 5.56 -3.37
C PHE A 40 18.21 6.78 -3.27
N ALA A 41 17.18 6.90 -4.12
CA ALA A 41 16.32 8.10 -4.17
C ALA A 41 14.97 7.93 -3.46
N PHE A 42 14.65 6.71 -2.99
CA PHE A 42 13.34 6.38 -2.43
C PHE A 42 13.04 7.09 -1.11
N ASN A 43 14.02 7.21 -0.20
CA ASN A 43 13.84 7.93 1.06
C ASN A 43 13.53 9.41 0.84
N GLN A 44 14.17 10.05 -0.15
CA GLN A 44 13.91 11.44 -0.48
C GLN A 44 12.53 11.63 -1.13
N LEU A 45 12.11 10.63 -1.91
CA LEU A 45 10.78 10.56 -2.52
C LEU A 45 9.68 10.49 -1.45
N LEU A 46 9.83 9.63 -0.44
CA LEU A 46 8.85 9.50 0.66
C LEU A 46 8.67 10.81 1.42
N VAL A 47 9.76 11.52 1.73
CA VAL A 47 9.72 12.83 2.40
C VAL A 47 9.00 13.87 1.55
N PHE A 48 9.22 13.87 0.23
CA PHE A 48 8.50 14.75 -0.69
C PHE A 48 6.99 14.44 -0.74
N PHE A 49 6.62 13.14 -0.72
CA PHE A 49 5.22 12.70 -0.77
C PHE A 49 4.52 12.66 0.59
N GLN A 50 5.19 13.00 1.69
CA GLN A 50 4.62 13.03 3.05
C GLN A 50 3.23 13.69 3.13
N PRO A 51 2.95 14.90 2.60
CA PRO A 51 1.61 15.51 2.71
C PRO A 51 0.52 14.70 2.00
N ILE A 52 0.85 14.00 0.91
CA ILE A 52 -0.10 13.17 0.16
C ILE A 52 -0.32 11.85 0.89
N VAL A 53 0.76 11.20 1.32
CA VAL A 53 0.74 9.92 2.03
C VAL A 53 -0.01 10.06 3.36
N THR A 54 0.28 11.10 4.14
CA THR A 54 -0.41 11.34 5.42
C THR A 54 -1.89 11.69 5.25
N SER A 55 -2.29 12.33 4.15
CA SER A 55 -3.70 12.58 3.84
C SER A 55 -4.46 11.30 3.43
N VAL A 56 -3.80 10.43 2.66
CA VAL A 56 -4.40 9.20 2.16
C VAL A 56 -4.44 8.10 3.23
N ILE A 57 -3.38 7.96 4.03
CA ILE A 57 -3.13 6.83 4.96
C ILE A 57 -3.31 7.26 6.44
N ASN A 58 -3.95 8.39 6.70
CA ASN A 58 -4.31 8.84 8.06
C ASN A 58 -5.14 7.74 8.78
N PRO A 59 -4.80 7.32 10.03
CA PRO A 59 -3.87 7.90 10.99
C PRO A 59 -2.54 7.16 11.17
N VAL A 60 -2.00 6.50 10.15
CA VAL A 60 -0.71 5.80 10.29
C VAL A 60 0.43 6.82 10.53
N PRO A 61 1.25 6.65 11.59
CA PRO A 61 2.42 7.50 11.82
C PRO A 61 3.41 7.43 10.65
N TYR A 62 3.85 8.58 10.16
CA TYR A 62 4.73 8.67 8.98
C TYR A 62 6.06 7.94 9.20
N GLU A 63 6.60 7.96 10.41
CA GLU A 63 7.84 7.27 10.77
C GLU A 63 7.71 5.75 10.60
N LYS A 64 6.53 5.19 10.89
CA LYS A 64 6.27 3.75 10.68
C LYS A 64 6.18 3.40 9.21
N LEU A 65 5.70 4.32 8.37
CA LEU A 65 5.70 4.14 6.91
C LEU A 65 7.13 4.13 6.38
N VAL A 66 7.99 5.04 6.85
CA VAL A 66 9.42 5.05 6.49
C VAL A 66 10.06 3.70 6.84
N LEU A 67 9.90 3.23 8.08
CA LEU A 67 10.43 1.93 8.53
C LEU A 67 9.88 0.76 7.71
N LEU A 68 8.59 0.78 7.36
CA LEU A 68 7.98 -0.25 6.52
C LEU A 68 8.66 -0.29 5.15
N PHE A 69 8.92 0.88 4.56
CA PHE A 69 9.41 1.04 3.20
C PHE A 69 10.92 0.86 3.04
N GLU A 70 11.70 0.91 4.11
CA GLU A 70 13.15 0.62 4.08
C GLU A 70 13.48 -0.83 3.70
N ASP A 71 12.60 -1.79 4.05
CA ASP A 71 12.78 -3.20 3.69
C ASP A 71 12.05 -3.53 2.37
N ARG A 72 12.81 -4.02 1.40
CA ARG A 72 12.30 -4.47 0.10
C ARG A 72 11.29 -5.61 0.24
N ASN A 73 11.45 -6.50 1.21
CA ASN A 73 10.51 -7.59 1.43
C ASN A 73 9.12 -7.05 1.78
N ASN A 74 9.05 -5.94 2.52
CA ASN A 74 7.79 -5.30 2.88
C ASN A 74 7.11 -4.68 1.66
N LEU A 75 7.88 -4.16 0.70
CA LEU A 75 7.33 -3.68 -0.59
C LEU A 75 6.68 -4.83 -1.35
N GLU A 76 7.33 -5.99 -1.42
CA GLU A 76 6.77 -7.19 -2.06
C GLU A 76 5.49 -7.68 -1.35
N LEU A 77 5.50 -7.68 -0.02
CA LEU A 77 4.32 -8.04 0.78
C LEU A 77 3.17 -7.06 0.53
N LEU A 78 3.47 -5.77 0.42
CA LEU A 78 2.47 -4.74 0.13
C LEU A 78 1.87 -4.88 -1.27
N ILE A 79 2.71 -5.09 -2.30
CA ILE A 79 2.27 -5.36 -3.67
C ILE A 79 1.28 -6.54 -3.69
N LYS A 80 1.65 -7.67 -3.08
CA LYS A 80 0.81 -8.87 -3.04
C LYS A 80 -0.52 -8.63 -2.31
N GLU A 81 -0.51 -7.91 -1.20
CA GLU A 81 -1.75 -7.60 -0.47
C GLU A 81 -2.64 -6.64 -1.27
N ILE A 82 -2.08 -5.67 -2.00
CA ILE A 82 -2.84 -4.79 -2.92
C ILE A 82 -3.55 -5.62 -4.01
N GLU A 83 -2.80 -6.51 -4.69
CA GLU A 83 -3.34 -7.37 -5.73
C GLU A 83 -4.48 -8.26 -5.20
N LYS A 84 -4.27 -8.91 -4.05
CA LYS A 84 -5.27 -9.74 -3.40
C LYS A 84 -6.55 -8.96 -3.08
N ARG A 85 -6.42 -7.73 -2.54
CA ARG A 85 -7.57 -6.89 -2.17
C ARG A 85 -8.33 -6.37 -3.40
N GLU A 86 -7.64 -6.03 -4.49
CA GLU A 86 -8.30 -5.64 -5.76
C GLU A 86 -9.14 -6.80 -6.31
N ASP A 87 -8.58 -8.01 -6.29
CA ASP A 87 -9.25 -9.24 -6.68
C ASP A 87 -10.52 -9.51 -5.85
N GLU A 88 -10.44 -9.33 -4.53
CA GLU A 88 -11.58 -9.44 -3.62
C GLU A 88 -12.65 -8.39 -3.94
N TYR A 89 -12.24 -7.13 -4.10
CA TYR A 89 -13.12 -6.02 -4.45
C TYR A 89 -13.87 -6.26 -5.76
N ASP A 90 -13.19 -6.74 -6.79
CA ASP A 90 -13.79 -7.00 -8.09
C ASP A 90 -14.75 -8.19 -8.07
N ARG A 91 -14.46 -9.23 -7.28
CA ARG A 91 -15.39 -10.35 -7.03
C ARG A 91 -16.66 -9.86 -6.35
N GLU A 92 -16.54 -9.06 -5.30
CA GLU A 92 -17.69 -8.50 -4.60
C GLU A 92 -18.56 -7.62 -5.50
N ARG A 93 -17.92 -6.79 -6.34
CA ARG A 93 -18.62 -5.94 -7.31
C ARG A 93 -19.40 -6.77 -8.34
N LYS A 94 -18.80 -7.85 -8.86
CA LYS A 94 -19.45 -8.77 -9.81
C LYS A 94 -20.63 -9.50 -9.14
N ASN A 95 -20.46 -10.00 -7.92
CA ASN A 95 -21.51 -10.69 -7.17
C ASN A 95 -22.73 -9.78 -6.92
N LYS A 96 -22.51 -8.52 -6.53
CA LYS A 96 -23.60 -7.54 -6.34
C LYS A 96 -24.40 -7.28 -7.63
N LYS A 97 -23.71 -7.23 -8.79
CA LYS A 97 -24.35 -7.07 -10.10
C LYS A 97 -25.20 -8.28 -10.49
N ASN A 98 -24.73 -9.50 -10.20
CA ASN A 98 -25.45 -10.73 -10.51
C ASN A 98 -26.69 -10.95 -9.63
N ILE A 99 -26.71 -10.46 -8.39
CA ILE A 99 -27.86 -10.55 -7.49
C ILE A 99 -28.95 -9.52 -7.83
N SER A 100 -28.58 -8.43 -8.53
CA SER A 100 -29.48 -7.33 -8.88
C SER A 100 -30.12 -7.44 -10.27
N ASN A 101 -29.79 -8.49 -11.03
CA ASN A 101 -30.35 -8.82 -12.35
C ASN A 101 -31.28 -10.04 -12.24
#